data_AF-A0A4R6C359-F1
#
_entry.id   AF-A0A4R6C359-F1
#
_cell.length_a   1.000
_cell.length_b   1.000
_cell.length_c   1.000
_cell.angle_alpha   90.00
_cell.angle_beta   90.00
_cell.angle_gamma   90.00
#
_symmetry.space_group_name_H-M   'P 1'
#
loop_
_entity.id
_entity.type
_entity.pdbx_description
1 polymer ?
#
loop_
_entity_poly.entity_id
_entity_poly.type
_entity_poly.pdbx_seq_one_letter_code
_entity_poly.pdbx_strand_id
1 'polypeptide(L)' 'MKEVFTVEKYLTTLRELYMSEESGVLKKQWLNLGLELKKMIDNNEVLLFDKADDDFQQALFERLDSS' A
#
# COMPACT_ATOMS: atom_id res chain seq x y z
N MET A 1 13.39 -20.55 4.45
CA MET A 1 12.47 -20.04 3.41
C MET A 1 12.52 -18.52 3.51
N LYS A 2 12.86 -17.77 2.45
CA LYS A 2 12.78 -16.31 2.53
C LYS A 2 11.30 -15.95 2.64
N GLU A 3 10.92 -15.24 3.69
CA GLU A 3 9.54 -14.80 3.87
C GLU A 3 9.22 -13.75 2.81
N VAL A 4 8.22 -14.02 1.97
CA VAL A 4 7.79 -13.06 0.95
C VAL A 4 6.94 -12.00 1.65
N PHE A 5 7.28 -10.73 1.42
CA PHE A 5 6.44 -9.61 1.84
C PHE A 5 5.34 -9.44 0.81
N THR A 6 4.11 -9.77 1.19
CA THR A 6 2.96 -9.80 0.27
C THR A 6 2.20 -8.48 0.27
N VAL A 7 1.36 -8.27 -0.75
CA VAL A 7 0.43 -7.14 -0.83
C VAL A 7 -0.48 -7.06 0.41
N GLU A 8 -0.95 -8.21 0.93
CA GLU A 8 -1.71 -8.26 2.18
C GLU A 8 -0.93 -7.72 3.38
N LYS A 9 0.34 -8.12 3.51
CA LYS A 9 1.23 -7.61 4.58
C LYS A 9 1.46 -6.11 4.40
N TYR A 10 1.69 -5.66 3.17
CA TYR A 10 1.85 -4.25 2.86
C TYR A 10 0.62 -3.42 3.26
N LEU A 11 -0.58 -3.86 2.88
CA LEU A 11 -1.83 -3.20 3.26
C LEU A 11 -2.04 -3.17 4.78
N THR A 12 -1.68 -4.25 5.46
CA THR A 12 -1.74 -4.33 6.93
C THR A 12 -0.78 -3.32 7.57
N THR A 13 0.46 -3.25 7.11
CA THR A 13 1.46 -2.27 7.58
C THR A 13 0.98 -0.83 7.36
N LEU A 14 0.38 -0.50 6.21
CA LEU A 14 -0.18 0.83 5.97
C LEU A 14 -1.28 1.20 6.98
N ARG A 15 -2.13 0.23 7.36
CA ARG A 15 -3.16 0.45 8.39
C ARG A 15 -2.55 0.69 9.76
N GLU A 16 -1.54 -0.09 10.13
CA GLU A 16 -0.83 0.08 11.40
C GLU A 16 -0.15 1.45 11.48
N LEU A 17 0.53 1.88 10.42
CA LEU A 17 1.13 3.22 10.31
C LEU A 17 0.06 4.32 10.42
N TYR A 18 -1.05 4.22 9.69
CA TYR A 18 -2.15 5.17 9.79
C TYR A 18 -2.72 5.29 11.22
N MET A 19 -2.88 4.16 11.91
CA MET A 19 -3.47 4.12 13.25
C MET A 19 -2.53 4.67 14.33
N SER A 20 -1.21 4.44 14.18
CA SER A 20 -0.18 4.87 15.12
C SER A 20 0.36 6.28 14.86
N GLU A 21 0.11 6.85 13.68
CA GLU A 21 0.62 8.18 13.31
C GLU A 21 -0.15 9.32 13.99
N GLU A 22 0.62 10.24 14.59
CA GLU A 22 0.12 11.44 15.26
C GLU A 22 0.15 12.66 14.34
N SER A 23 1.10 12.72 13.39
CA SER A 23 1.19 13.79 12.41
C SER A 23 0.05 13.70 11.39
N GLY A 24 -0.82 14.72 11.36
CA GLY A 24 -1.93 14.77 10.39
C GLY A 24 -1.48 14.69 8.93
N VAL A 25 -0.29 15.22 8.61
CA VAL A 25 0.28 15.18 7.25
C VAL A 25 0.66 13.75 6.87
N LEU A 26 1.45 13.07 7.72
CA LEU A 26 1.89 11.70 7.47
C LEU A 26 0.69 10.74 7.50
N LYS A 27 -0.26 10.98 8.41
CA LYS A 27 -1.50 10.19 8.51
C LYS A 27 -2.31 10.24 7.22
N LYS A 28 -2.42 11.42 6.59
CA LYS A 28 -3.05 11.58 5.28
C LYS A 28 -2.30 10.81 4.19
N GLN A 29 -0.96 10.80 4.22
CA GLN A 29 -0.15 10.03 3.26
C GLN A 29 -0.40 8.52 3.40
N TRP A 30 -0.37 7.98 4.62
CA TRP A 30 -0.66 6.56 4.87
C TRP A 30 -2.07 6.17 4.44
N LEU A 31 -3.06 7.02 4.70
CA LEU A 31 -4.42 6.82 4.23
C LEU A 31 -4.50 6.78 2.70
N ASN A 32 -3.89 7.75 2.02
CA ASN A 32 -3.90 7.81 0.55
C ASN A 32 -3.25 6.57 -0.08
N LEU A 33 -2.09 6.15 0.44
CA LEU A 33 -1.43 4.90 0.02
C LEU A 33 -2.34 3.69 0.21
N GLY A 34 -3.00 3.57 1.36
CA GLY A 34 -3.89 2.45 1.66
C GLY A 34 -5.12 2.42 0.76
N LEU A 35 -5.68 3.59 0.44
CA LEU A 35 -6.83 3.72 -0.45
C LEU A 35 -6.46 3.38 -1.89
N GLU A 36 -5.32 3.85 -2.39
CA GLU A 36 -4.89 3.57 -3.76
C GLU A 36 -4.58 2.08 -3.94
N LEU A 37 -3.88 1.48 -2.97
CA LEU A 37 -3.68 0.03 -2.97
C LEU A 37 -5.00 -0.75 -2.94
N LYS A 38 -5.97 -0.29 -2.13
CA LYS A 38 -7.29 -0.93 -2.07
C LYS A 38 -8.01 -0.88 -3.42
N LYS A 39 -7.91 0.23 -4.17
CA LYS A 39 -8.46 0.33 -5.53
C LYS A 39 -7.78 -0.64 -6.49
N MET A 40 -6.45 -0.78 -6.44
CA MET A 40 -5.73 -1.74 -7.29
C MET A 40 -6.21 -3.18 -7.03
N ILE A 41 -6.44 -3.53 -5.77
CA ILE A 41 -7.00 -4.84 -5.37
C ILE A 41 -8.43 -4.99 -5.90
N ASP A 42 -9.28 -3.97 -5.72
CA ASP A 42 -10.69 -4.01 -6.14
C ASP A 42 -10.85 -4.09 -7.67
N ASN A 43 -9.88 -3.53 -8.41
CA ASN A 43 -9.80 -3.61 -9.86
C ASN A 43 -9.14 -4.90 -10.38
N ASN A 44 -8.75 -5.83 -9.48
CA ASN A 44 -7.98 -7.05 -9.80
C ASN A 44 -6.64 -6.78 -10.51
N GLU A 45 -6.03 -5.62 -10.31
CA GLU A 45 -4.71 -5.28 -10.86
C GLU A 45 -3.59 -5.96 -10.07
N VAL A 46 -3.82 -6.19 -8.78
CA VAL A 46 -2.93 -6.93 -7.87
C VAL A 46 -3.73 -7.85 -6.96
N LEU A 47 -3.16 -8.99 -6.62
CA LEU A 47 -3.75 -9.97 -5.71
C LEU A 47 -3.08 -9.88 -4.33
N LEU A 48 -3.81 -10.24 -3.29
CA LEU A 48 -3.33 -10.15 -1.90
C LEU A 48 -2.07 -10.99 -1.63
N PHE A 49 -1.91 -12.10 -2.33
CA PHE A 49 -0.76 -13.01 -2.21
C PHE A 49 0.41 -12.64 -3.13
N ASP A 50 0.26 -11.62 -3.99
CA ASP A 50 1.36 -11.13 -4.81
C ASP A 50 2.45 -10.54 -3.93
N LYS A 51 3.68 -10.54 -4.46
CA LYS A 51 4.84 -9.98 -3.79
C LYS A 51 4.79 -8.44 -3.90
N ALA A 52 4.95 -7.76 -2.78
CA ALA A 52 5.05 -6.30 -2.72
C ALA A 52 6.52 -5.87 -2.82
N ASP A 53 7.10 -6.04 -4.00
CA ASP A 53 8.49 -5.64 -4.31
C ASP A 53 8.59 -4.24 -4.92
N ASP A 54 9.78 -3.88 -5.39
CA ASP A 54 10.11 -2.54 -5.87
C ASP A 54 9.23 -2.12 -7.05
N ASP A 55 8.95 -3.03 -7.99
CA ASP A 55 8.07 -2.78 -9.15
C ASP A 55 6.64 -2.45 -8.70
N PHE A 56 6.12 -3.21 -7.73
CA PHE A 56 4.82 -2.95 -7.12
C PHE A 56 4.78 -1.58 -6.42
N GLN A 57 5.81 -1.26 -5.62
CA GLN A 57 5.87 0.02 -4.91
C GLN A 57 5.94 1.20 -5.87
N GLN A 58 6.75 1.08 -6.93
CA GLN A 58 6.85 2.11 -7.96
C GLN A 58 5.49 2.33 -8.64
N ALA A 59 4.80 1.26 -9.05
CA ALA A 59 3.48 1.37 -9.68
C ALA A 59 2.44 2.02 -8.76
N LEU A 60 2.50 1.75 -7.45
CA LEU A 60 1.63 2.38 -6.46
C LEU A 60 1.93 3.89 -6.32
N PHE A 61 3.20 4.28 -6.26
CA PHE A 61 3.59 5.69 -6.11
C PHE A 61 3.25 6.53 -7.36
N GLU A 62 3.48 6.01 -8.57
CA GLU A 62 3.16 6.70 -9.83
C GLU A 62 1.66 7.05 -9.94
N ARG A 63 0.79 6.21 -9.38
CA ARG A 63 -0.67 6.47 -9.34
C ARG A 63 -1.05 7.59 -8.38
N LEU A 64 -0.34 7.70 -7.25
CA LEU A 64 -0.57 8.79 -6.29
C LEU A 64 -0.17 10.15 -6.86
N ASP A 65 0.92 10.22 -7.62
CA ASP A 65 1.36 11.46 -8.28
C ASP A 65 0.43 11.86 -9.44
N SER A 66 -0.33 10.90 -9.99
CA SER A 66 -1.28 11.11 -11.08
C SER A 66 -2.71 11.46 -10.61
N SER A 67 -2.97 11.45 -9.29
CA SER A 67 -4.29 11.64 -8.66
C SER A 67 -4.45 13.03 -8.04
#